data_AF-A0AAQ6IQ31-F1
#
_entry.id   AF-A0AAQ6IQ31-F1
#
_cell.length_a   1.000
_cell.length_b   1.000
_cell.length_c   1.000
_cell.angle_alpha   90.00
_cell.angle_beta   90.00
_cell.angle_gamma   90.00
#
_symmetry.space_group_name_H-M   'P 1'
#
loop_
_entity.id
_entity.type
_entity.pdbx_description
1 polymer ?
#
loop_
_entity_poly.entity_id
_entity_poly.type
_entity_poly.pdbx_seq_one_letter_code
_entity_poly.pdbx_strand_id
1 'polypeptide(L)'
;MSAQKDCEFLVKRARELVSDDPCAAKAWLITARTLYPADFNIQYEMYIIERNAERTSSAGRLLYDMFINFPDQPIVWREISVITAALRSDSQDKQAQFLRGNDLRLLPCTSKAVLPFCLQLMLACFKLRAFTDNRDDLSLGHVVVLLQYDWPQGELLFLKAVDKICQQGSFQYENFFNYVTNIDMLEEFAYLRTPEGGRIQLELLPNQGMLIKHHTVTRGITKGVKEDFRLAMERQVSRCGENLLSVLHRFCINEKIIIIQSLP
;
A
#
# COMPACT_ATOMS: atom_id res chain seq x y z
N MET A 1 39.36 11.74 -26.71
CA MET A 1 38.65 12.86 -26.04
C MET A 1 38.00 12.27 -24.80
N SER A 2 38.17 12.88 -23.62
CA SER A 2 37.75 12.27 -22.34
C SER A 2 36.25 12.49 -22.13
N ALA A 3 35.51 11.43 -21.78
CA ALA A 3 34.06 11.45 -21.53
C ALA A 3 33.59 12.61 -20.63
N GLN A 4 34.43 13.03 -19.68
CA GLN A 4 34.20 14.20 -18.83
C GLN A 4 33.96 15.51 -19.60
N LYS A 5 34.77 15.76 -20.65
CA LYS A 5 34.67 16.97 -21.48
C LYS A 5 33.39 16.96 -22.33
N ASP A 6 32.96 15.77 -22.74
CA ASP A 6 31.73 15.59 -23.51
C ASP A 6 30.50 15.83 -22.62
N CYS A 7 30.50 15.34 -21.37
CA CYS A 7 29.45 15.61 -20.39
C CYS A 7 29.31 17.11 -20.10
N GLU A 8 30.43 17.79 -19.83
CA GLU A 8 30.46 19.23 -19.57
C GLU A 8 29.95 20.05 -20.77
N PHE A 9 30.30 19.64 -21.98
CA PHE A 9 29.81 20.28 -23.20
C PHE A 9 28.29 20.17 -23.34
N LEU A 10 27.73 18.97 -23.13
CA LEU A 10 26.30 18.72 -23.24
C LEU A 10 25.50 19.52 -22.19
N VAL A 11 25.97 19.55 -20.94
CA VAL A 11 25.37 20.36 -19.87
C VAL A 11 25.44 21.85 -20.20
N LYS A 12 26.57 22.33 -20.72
CA LYS A 12 26.72 23.72 -21.14
C LYS A 12 25.73 24.09 -22.24
N ARG A 13 25.58 23.24 -23.26
CA ARG A 13 24.61 23.45 -24.35
C ARG A 13 23.17 23.48 -23.87
N ALA A 14 22.82 22.61 -22.93
CA ALA A 14 21.50 22.65 -22.32
C ALA A 14 21.24 23.98 -21.61
N ARG A 15 22.18 24.46 -20.78
CA ARG A 15 22.07 25.73 -20.03
C ARG A 15 21.86 26.94 -20.93
N GLU A 16 22.58 27.03 -22.04
CA GLU A 16 22.46 28.13 -23.02
C GLU A 16 21.04 28.23 -23.59
N LEU A 17 20.28 27.13 -23.62
CA LEU A 17 18.95 27.06 -24.22
C LEU A 17 17.82 27.14 -23.19
N VAL A 18 18.10 27.12 -21.88
CA VAL A 18 17.03 27.05 -20.85
C VAL A 18 16.08 28.24 -20.92
N SER A 19 16.57 29.44 -21.20
CA SER A 19 15.75 30.66 -21.32
C SER A 19 15.01 30.76 -22.65
N ASP A 20 15.62 30.28 -23.73
CA ASP A 20 15.19 30.56 -25.10
C ASP A 20 14.33 29.41 -25.67
N ASP A 21 14.75 28.17 -25.43
CA ASP A 21 14.05 26.96 -25.82
C ASP A 21 14.20 25.87 -24.73
N PRO A 22 13.30 25.87 -23.72
CA PRO A 22 13.30 24.87 -22.67
C PRO A 22 13.13 23.43 -23.19
N CYS A 23 12.48 23.23 -24.34
CA CYS A 23 12.30 21.91 -24.94
C CYS A 23 13.60 21.39 -25.53
N ALA A 24 14.35 22.23 -26.25
CA ALA A 24 15.68 21.89 -26.74
C ALA A 24 16.67 21.65 -25.60
N ALA A 25 16.65 22.48 -24.55
CA ALA A 25 17.48 22.27 -23.36
C ALA A 25 17.25 20.88 -22.72
N LYS A 26 15.98 20.48 -22.61
CA LYS A 26 15.62 19.13 -22.13
C LYS A 26 16.07 18.03 -23.07
N ALA A 27 15.92 18.21 -24.39
CA ALA A 27 16.36 17.23 -25.37
C ALA A 27 17.86 16.96 -25.22
N TRP A 28 18.68 18.01 -25.10
CA TRP A 28 20.12 17.90 -24.83
C TRP A 28 20.42 17.09 -23.58
N LEU A 29 19.71 17.33 -22.48
CA LEU A 29 19.95 16.60 -21.23
C LEU A 29 19.45 15.15 -21.27
N ILE A 30 18.33 14.88 -21.95
CA ILE A 30 17.86 13.51 -22.17
C ILE A 30 18.89 12.72 -22.98
N THR A 31 19.43 13.34 -24.04
CA THR A 31 20.52 12.74 -24.83
C THR A 31 21.75 12.52 -23.96
N ALA A 32 22.17 13.52 -23.17
CA ALA A 32 23.32 13.41 -22.29
C ALA A 32 23.16 12.29 -21.25
N ARG A 33 21.99 12.18 -20.63
CA ARG A 33 21.67 11.12 -19.66
C ARG A 33 21.64 9.75 -20.31
N THR A 34 21.20 9.66 -21.56
CA THR A 34 21.22 8.39 -22.31
C THR A 34 22.65 7.93 -22.59
N LEU A 35 23.55 8.87 -22.90
CA LEU A 35 24.96 8.58 -23.18
C LEU A 35 25.78 8.34 -21.90
N TYR A 36 25.47 9.07 -20.82
CA TYR A 36 26.22 9.09 -19.56
C TYR A 36 25.29 9.01 -18.34
N PRO A 37 24.59 7.88 -18.14
CA PRO A 37 23.56 7.75 -17.10
C PRO A 37 24.11 7.85 -15.66
N ALA A 38 25.39 7.52 -15.48
CA ALA A 38 26.09 7.53 -14.20
C ALA A 38 26.79 8.88 -13.89
N ASP A 39 26.66 9.90 -14.74
CA ASP A 39 27.21 11.21 -14.44
C ASP A 39 26.24 12.03 -13.56
N PHE A 40 26.70 12.41 -12.38
CA PHE A 40 25.90 13.17 -11.43
C PHE A 40 25.56 14.57 -11.95
N ASN A 41 26.46 15.24 -12.67
CA ASN A 41 26.26 16.63 -13.09
C ASN A 41 25.12 16.75 -14.09
N ILE A 42 24.99 15.80 -15.01
CA ILE A 42 23.86 15.73 -15.96
C ILE A 42 22.54 15.56 -15.20
N GLN A 43 22.48 14.63 -14.24
CA GLN A 43 21.27 14.36 -13.45
C GLN A 43 20.88 15.57 -12.59
N TYR A 44 21.87 16.21 -11.98
CA TYR A 44 21.67 17.41 -11.17
C TYR A 44 21.21 18.60 -12.02
N GLU A 45 21.74 18.78 -13.23
CA GLU A 45 21.27 19.84 -14.12
C GLU A 45 19.81 19.64 -14.54
N MET A 46 19.43 18.39 -14.87
CA MET A 46 18.04 18.05 -15.14
C MET A 46 17.13 18.42 -13.96
N TYR A 47 17.55 18.09 -12.74
CA TYR A 47 16.82 18.42 -11.52
C TYR A 47 16.66 19.94 -11.34
N ILE A 48 17.74 20.71 -11.52
CA ILE A 48 17.73 22.17 -11.33
C ILE A 48 16.78 22.85 -12.32
N ILE A 49 16.77 22.44 -13.58
CA ILE A 49 15.86 23.00 -14.59
C ILE A 49 14.41 22.73 -14.23
N GLU A 50 14.05 21.50 -13.86
CA GLU A 50 12.67 21.17 -13.49
C GLU A 50 12.24 21.85 -12.18
N ARG A 51 13.16 21.99 -11.22
CA ARG A 51 12.92 22.71 -9.96
C ARG A 51 12.66 24.18 -10.22
N ASN A 52 13.50 24.84 -11.02
CA ASN A 52 13.35 26.27 -11.33
C ASN A 52 12.12 26.54 -12.21
N ALA A 53 11.68 25.54 -12.99
CA ALA A 53 10.43 25.59 -13.75
C ALA A 53 9.18 25.25 -12.91
N GLU A 54 9.32 25.13 -11.59
CA GLU A 54 8.26 24.81 -10.63
C GLU A 54 7.52 23.48 -10.91
N ARG A 55 8.15 22.54 -11.62
CA ARG A 55 7.56 21.21 -11.93
C ARG A 55 7.86 20.21 -10.82
N THR A 56 7.12 20.33 -9.73
CA THR A 56 7.28 19.55 -8.48
C THR A 56 7.40 18.05 -8.70
N SER A 57 6.52 17.43 -9.49
CA SER A 57 6.52 15.97 -9.72
C SER A 57 7.76 15.49 -10.48
N SER A 58 8.19 16.22 -11.50
CA SER A 58 9.39 15.89 -12.29
C SER A 58 10.66 16.10 -11.49
N ALA A 59 10.76 17.24 -10.79
CA ALA A 59 11.88 17.55 -9.91
C ALA A 59 11.99 16.54 -8.76
N GLY A 60 10.86 16.15 -8.15
CA GLY A 60 10.81 15.15 -7.09
C GLY A 60 11.31 13.78 -7.53
N ARG A 61 10.91 13.32 -8.72
CA ARG A 61 11.41 12.06 -9.29
C ARG A 61 12.92 12.09 -9.54
N LEU A 62 13.43 13.17 -10.14
CA LEU A 62 14.87 13.32 -10.39
C LEU A 62 15.68 13.39 -9.09
N LEU A 63 15.17 14.07 -8.06
CA LEU A 63 15.80 14.09 -6.74
C LEU A 63 15.84 12.69 -6.10
N TYR A 64 14.75 11.93 -6.21
CA TYR A 64 14.69 10.54 -5.75
C TYR A 64 15.72 9.67 -6.49
N ASP A 65 15.77 9.76 -7.81
CA ASP A 65 16.74 9.01 -8.62
C ASP A 65 18.18 9.39 -8.22
N MET A 66 18.46 10.68 -7.97
CA MET A 66 19.77 11.11 -7.49
C MET A 66 20.10 10.57 -6.09
N PHE A 67 19.13 10.53 -5.20
CA PHE A 67 19.29 9.99 -3.85
C PHE A 67 19.65 8.50 -3.84
N ILE A 68 18.98 7.71 -4.68
CA ILE A 68 19.25 6.27 -4.79
C ILE A 68 20.60 5.99 -5.45
N ASN A 69 20.92 6.70 -6.53
CA ASN A 69 22.09 6.38 -7.35
C ASN A 69 23.38 7.10 -6.92
N PHE A 70 23.26 8.24 -6.22
CA PHE A 70 24.39 9.08 -5.81
C PHE A 70 24.30 9.50 -4.33
N PRO A 71 24.16 8.54 -3.39
CA PRO A 71 23.96 8.85 -1.97
C PRO A 71 25.15 9.58 -1.33
N ASP A 72 26.36 9.42 -1.89
CA ASP A 72 27.57 10.06 -1.36
C ASP A 72 27.71 11.54 -1.76
N GLN A 73 26.86 12.04 -2.67
CA GLN A 73 26.92 13.43 -3.14
C GLN A 73 26.31 14.38 -2.11
N PRO A 74 27.11 15.30 -1.49
CA PRO A 74 26.62 16.16 -0.41
C PRO A 74 25.48 17.09 -0.83
N ILE A 75 25.45 17.46 -2.12
CA ILE A 75 24.43 18.33 -2.70
C ILE A 75 23.04 17.71 -2.58
N VAL A 76 22.92 16.40 -2.76
CA VAL A 76 21.63 15.69 -2.64
C VAL A 76 21.08 15.81 -1.22
N TRP A 77 21.93 15.57 -0.21
CA TRP A 77 21.55 15.70 1.20
C TRP A 77 21.25 17.14 1.61
N ARG A 78 21.93 18.12 1.00
CA ARG A 78 21.62 19.53 1.20
C ARG A 78 20.21 19.85 0.72
N GLU A 79 19.82 19.40 -0.47
CA GLU A 79 18.46 19.58 -1.00
C GLU A 79 17.43 18.89 -0.08
N ILE A 80 17.67 17.64 0.35
CA ILE A 80 16.81 16.93 1.30
C ILE A 80 16.66 17.72 2.60
N SER A 81 17.75 18.30 3.11
CA SER A 81 17.73 19.10 4.35
C SER A 81 16.92 20.38 4.19
N VAL A 82 17.05 21.07 3.05
CA VAL A 82 16.24 22.26 2.72
C VAL A 82 14.76 21.90 2.64
N ILE A 83 14.43 20.81 1.94
CA ILE A 83 13.05 20.32 1.83
C ILE A 83 12.50 19.97 3.21
N THR A 84 13.27 19.23 4.00
CA THR A 84 12.90 18.83 5.37
C THR A 84 12.66 20.04 6.26
N ALA A 85 13.52 21.07 6.20
CA ALA A 85 13.35 22.29 6.95
C ALA A 85 12.08 23.04 6.54
N ALA A 86 11.83 23.18 5.24
CA ALA A 86 10.63 23.84 4.71
C ALA A 86 9.33 23.07 5.03
N LEU A 87 9.38 21.75 5.08
CA LEU A 87 8.23 20.92 5.51
C LEU A 87 7.97 21.02 7.02
N ARG A 88 8.99 21.36 7.83
CA ARG A 88 8.84 21.59 9.28
C ARG A 88 8.39 23.01 9.63
N SER A 89 8.64 23.98 8.77
CA SER A 89 8.24 25.38 9.01
C SER A 89 6.77 25.60 8.70
N ASP A 90 6.06 26.29 9.60
CA ASP A 90 4.67 26.75 9.40
C ASP A 90 4.56 27.99 8.50
N SER A 91 5.65 28.45 7.88
CA SER A 91 5.67 29.67 7.06
C SER A 91 4.97 29.47 5.71
N GLN A 92 4.20 30.48 5.29
CA GLN A 92 3.53 30.55 3.98
C GLN A 92 4.47 31.03 2.87
N ASP A 93 5.76 30.69 2.92
CA ASP A 93 6.72 31.12 1.90
C ASP A 93 6.48 30.38 0.59
N LYS A 94 6.75 31.03 -0.56
CA LYS A 94 6.60 30.42 -1.90
C LYS A 94 7.34 29.08 -2.04
N GLN A 95 8.48 28.94 -1.35
CA GLN A 95 9.26 27.70 -1.31
C GLN A 95 8.59 26.60 -0.46
N ALA A 96 7.89 26.96 0.62
CA ALA A 96 7.07 26.02 1.38
C ALA A 96 5.80 25.62 0.62
N GLN A 97 5.18 26.54 -0.15
CA GLN A 97 4.07 26.22 -1.06
C GLN A 97 4.50 25.30 -2.20
N PHE A 98 5.66 25.54 -2.82
CA PHE A 98 6.25 24.66 -3.83
C PHE A 98 6.45 23.22 -3.30
N LEU A 99 6.91 23.08 -2.05
CA LEU A 99 7.18 21.77 -1.44
C LEU A 99 5.94 21.09 -0.87
N ARG A 100 4.90 21.85 -0.50
CA ARG A 100 3.60 21.35 -0.02
C ARG A 100 2.62 20.99 -1.14
N GLY A 101 2.91 21.36 -2.40
CA GLY A 101 2.03 21.12 -3.55
C GLY A 101 1.67 19.65 -3.86
N ASN A 102 2.24 18.70 -3.13
CA ASN A 102 2.01 17.26 -3.27
C ASN A 102 1.59 16.57 -1.95
N ASP A 103 1.09 17.31 -0.94
CA ASP A 103 0.74 16.74 0.38
C ASP A 103 1.89 15.94 1.05
N LEU A 104 3.15 16.32 0.80
CA LEU A 104 4.28 15.69 1.49
C LEU A 104 4.21 16.02 2.98
N ARG A 105 4.12 14.97 3.80
CA ARG A 105 4.18 15.07 5.27
C ARG A 105 5.39 14.32 5.79
N LEU A 106 6.18 15.00 6.63
CA LEU A 106 7.21 14.34 7.40
C LEU A 106 6.53 13.49 8.48
N LEU A 107 6.84 12.21 8.47
CA LEU A 107 6.36 11.25 9.47
C LEU A 107 7.55 10.79 10.32
N PRO A 108 7.39 10.69 11.66
CA PRO A 108 8.36 10.00 12.48
C PRO A 108 8.59 8.58 11.93
N CYS A 109 9.85 8.16 11.78
CA CYS A 109 10.18 6.79 11.38
C CYS A 109 9.95 5.84 12.57
N THR A 110 8.68 5.65 12.91
CA THR A 110 8.22 4.80 14.00
C THR A 110 7.10 3.91 13.47
N SER A 111 7.00 2.68 13.99
CA SER A 111 5.95 1.74 13.56
C SER A 111 4.56 2.35 13.71
N LYS A 112 4.28 3.10 14.78
CA LYS A 112 2.99 3.76 15.02
C LYS A 112 2.61 4.77 13.93
N ALA A 113 3.58 5.52 13.40
CA ALA A 113 3.32 6.53 12.38
C ALA A 113 3.27 5.95 10.96
N VAL A 114 4.05 4.89 10.70
CA VAL A 114 4.18 4.28 9.36
C VAL A 114 3.08 3.24 9.10
N LEU A 115 2.72 2.45 10.11
CA LEU A 115 1.77 1.34 9.96
C LEU A 115 0.42 1.76 9.34
N PRO A 116 -0.25 2.85 9.77
CA PRO A 116 -1.47 3.34 9.12
C PRO A 116 -1.35 3.48 7.61
N PHE A 117 -0.24 4.05 7.12
CA PHE A 117 -0.01 4.26 5.70
C PHE A 117 0.17 2.92 4.97
N CYS A 118 0.92 1.99 5.56
CA CYS A 118 1.08 0.64 5.02
C CYS A 118 -0.27 -0.08 4.91
N LEU A 119 -1.11 0.00 5.94
CA LEU A 119 -2.45 -0.59 5.95
C LEU A 119 -3.33 -0.01 4.84
N GLN A 120 -3.35 1.32 4.69
CA GLN A 120 -4.10 1.99 3.64
C GLN A 120 -3.62 1.61 2.23
N LEU A 121 -2.30 1.54 2.03
CA LEU A 121 -1.71 1.16 0.76
C LEU A 121 -2.07 -0.30 0.40
N MET A 122 -1.91 -1.23 1.33
CA MET A 122 -2.29 -2.63 1.13
C MET A 122 -3.79 -2.75 0.84
N LEU A 123 -4.62 -2.02 1.59
CA LEU A 123 -6.07 -2.02 1.38
C LEU A 123 -6.42 -1.52 -0.02
N ALA A 124 -5.78 -0.44 -0.49
CA ALA A 124 -5.96 0.05 -1.86
C ALA A 124 -5.59 -1.00 -2.92
N CYS A 125 -4.48 -1.73 -2.74
CA CYS A 125 -4.08 -2.80 -3.65
C CYS A 125 -5.05 -3.97 -3.64
N PHE A 126 -5.43 -4.48 -2.47
CA PHE A 126 -6.35 -5.61 -2.35
C PHE A 126 -7.76 -5.27 -2.81
N LYS A 127 -8.24 -4.03 -2.63
CA LYS A 127 -9.53 -3.58 -3.16
C LYS A 127 -9.65 -3.84 -4.67
N LEU A 128 -8.62 -3.48 -5.44
CA LEU A 128 -8.65 -3.64 -6.91
C LEU A 128 -8.83 -5.10 -7.33
N ARG A 129 -8.25 -6.02 -6.55
CA ARG A 129 -8.24 -7.46 -6.86
C ARG A 129 -9.47 -8.17 -6.30
N ALA A 130 -9.83 -7.87 -5.06
CA ALA A 130 -10.94 -8.46 -4.32
C ALA A 130 -12.31 -8.20 -4.96
N PHE A 131 -12.46 -7.12 -5.73
CA PHE A 131 -13.73 -6.73 -6.36
C PHE A 131 -13.76 -6.92 -7.89
N THR A 132 -12.84 -7.70 -8.46
CA THR A 132 -12.95 -8.16 -9.86
C THR A 132 -14.07 -9.20 -10.04
N ASP A 133 -14.44 -9.54 -11.28
CA ASP A 133 -15.44 -10.60 -11.53
C ASP A 133 -14.94 -12.00 -11.11
N ASN A 134 -13.62 -12.20 -11.06
CA ASN A 134 -13.03 -13.45 -10.63
C ASN A 134 -13.16 -13.64 -9.11
N ARG A 135 -13.33 -14.91 -8.71
CA ARG A 135 -13.31 -15.29 -7.29
C ARG A 135 -11.87 -15.26 -6.76
N ASP A 136 -11.66 -14.45 -5.74
CA ASP A 136 -10.38 -14.32 -5.01
C ASP A 136 -10.67 -14.09 -3.53
N ASP A 137 -11.02 -15.16 -2.82
CA ASP A 137 -11.41 -15.12 -1.40
C ASP A 137 -10.24 -14.68 -0.50
N LEU A 138 -9.00 -14.96 -0.90
CA LEU A 138 -7.81 -14.54 -0.17
C LEU A 138 -7.70 -13.02 -0.13
N SER A 139 -7.79 -12.38 -1.31
CA SER A 139 -7.77 -10.92 -1.41
C SER A 139 -8.96 -10.29 -0.69
N LEU A 140 -10.15 -10.89 -0.81
CA LEU A 140 -11.35 -10.40 -0.14
C LEU A 140 -11.25 -10.52 1.39
N GLY A 141 -10.69 -11.61 1.91
CA GLY A 141 -10.42 -11.78 3.33
C GLY A 141 -9.36 -10.80 3.86
N HIS A 142 -8.32 -10.51 3.07
CA HIS A 142 -7.36 -9.46 3.42
C HIS A 142 -8.02 -8.07 3.48
N VAL A 143 -8.96 -7.77 2.57
CA VAL A 143 -9.77 -6.53 2.66
C VAL A 143 -10.56 -6.49 3.97
N VAL A 144 -11.21 -7.57 4.37
CA VAL A 144 -11.95 -7.65 5.65
C VAL A 144 -11.04 -7.39 6.84
N VAL A 145 -9.86 -8.03 6.90
CA VAL A 145 -8.89 -7.81 7.98
C VAL A 145 -8.46 -6.35 8.08
N LEU A 146 -8.13 -5.73 6.93
CA LEU A 146 -7.63 -4.35 6.86
C LEU A 146 -8.72 -3.32 7.18
N LEU A 147 -9.98 -3.58 6.81
CA LEU A 147 -11.11 -2.69 7.06
C LEU A 147 -11.41 -2.44 8.53
N GLN A 148 -10.94 -3.32 9.43
CA GLN A 148 -11.02 -3.08 10.88
C GLN A 148 -10.31 -1.78 11.28
N TYR A 149 -9.23 -1.40 10.58
CA TYR A 149 -8.50 -0.16 10.84
C TYR A 149 -9.32 1.09 10.55
N ASP A 150 -10.15 1.02 9.51
CA ASP A 150 -10.99 2.13 9.04
C ASP A 150 -12.38 2.10 9.66
N TRP A 151 -12.64 1.23 10.63
CA TRP A 151 -13.96 1.16 11.25
C TRP A 151 -14.24 2.41 12.10
N PRO A 152 -15.42 3.04 11.98
CA PRO A 152 -16.60 2.65 11.18
C PRO A 152 -16.64 3.20 9.74
N GLN A 153 -15.74 4.09 9.34
CA GLN A 153 -15.73 4.71 8.01
C GLN A 153 -15.65 3.70 6.85
N GLY A 154 -15.04 2.54 7.10
CA GLY A 154 -14.90 1.43 6.16
C GLY A 154 -16.15 0.54 6.00
N GLU A 155 -17.22 0.77 6.77
CA GLU A 155 -18.42 -0.08 6.82
C GLU A 155 -19.06 -0.29 5.44
N LEU A 156 -19.22 0.78 4.66
CA LEU A 156 -19.83 0.67 3.32
C LEU A 156 -19.04 -0.28 2.40
N LEU A 157 -17.71 -0.29 2.52
CA LEU A 157 -16.89 -1.21 1.74
C LEU A 157 -16.93 -2.63 2.29
N PHE A 158 -17.03 -2.78 3.62
CA PHE A 158 -17.24 -4.06 4.26
C PHE A 158 -18.55 -4.71 3.78
N LEU A 159 -19.66 -3.96 3.75
CA LEU A 159 -20.94 -4.45 3.25
C LEU A 159 -20.86 -4.88 1.78
N LYS A 160 -20.11 -4.16 0.95
CA LYS A 160 -19.83 -4.61 -0.44
C LYS A 160 -19.06 -5.94 -0.49
N ALA A 161 -18.12 -6.15 0.43
CA ALA A 161 -17.41 -7.43 0.54
C ALA A 161 -18.36 -8.56 0.96
N VAL A 162 -19.25 -8.29 1.91
CA VAL A 162 -20.30 -9.21 2.35
C VAL A 162 -21.27 -9.55 1.22
N ASP A 163 -21.73 -8.57 0.45
CA ASP A 163 -22.58 -8.80 -0.73
C ASP A 163 -21.90 -9.70 -1.75
N LYS A 164 -20.60 -9.48 -2.00
CA LYS A 164 -19.82 -10.34 -2.90
C LYS A 164 -19.72 -11.77 -2.36
N ILE A 165 -19.50 -11.96 -1.06
CA ILE A 165 -19.51 -13.28 -0.40
C ILE A 165 -20.88 -13.95 -0.57
N CYS A 166 -21.97 -13.19 -0.40
CA CYS A 166 -23.33 -13.71 -0.58
C CYS A 166 -23.57 -14.19 -2.01
N GLN A 167 -23.14 -13.41 -3.00
CA GLN A 167 -23.23 -13.78 -4.42
C GLN A 167 -22.43 -15.04 -4.75
N GLN A 168 -21.30 -15.27 -4.07
CA GLN A 168 -20.46 -16.47 -4.24
C GLN A 168 -21.05 -17.71 -3.54
N GLY A 169 -21.94 -17.54 -2.56
CA GLY A 169 -22.55 -18.61 -1.77
C GLY A 169 -21.58 -19.34 -0.83
N SER A 170 -20.28 -19.04 -0.91
CA SER A 170 -19.23 -19.63 -0.09
C SER A 170 -18.06 -18.67 0.03
N PHE A 171 -17.32 -18.76 1.13
CA PHE A 171 -16.14 -17.94 1.36
C PHE A 171 -15.11 -18.73 2.19
N GLN A 172 -13.87 -18.79 1.69
CA GLN A 172 -12.77 -19.50 2.32
C GLN A 172 -11.67 -18.51 2.74
N TYR A 173 -11.39 -18.45 4.04
CA TYR A 173 -10.32 -17.60 4.56
C TYR A 173 -9.82 -18.11 5.91
N GLU A 174 -8.73 -18.89 5.89
CA GLU A 174 -8.16 -19.54 7.09
C GLU A 174 -7.59 -18.54 8.11
N ASN A 175 -7.31 -17.31 7.67
CA ASN A 175 -6.76 -16.24 8.51
C ASN A 175 -7.83 -15.45 9.29
N PHE A 176 -9.11 -15.78 9.13
CA PHE A 176 -10.21 -15.04 9.75
C PHE A 176 -10.08 -14.97 11.28
N PHE A 177 -10.01 -16.12 11.94
CA PHE A 177 -9.90 -16.19 13.40
C PHE A 177 -8.52 -15.77 13.92
N ASN A 178 -7.53 -15.59 13.05
CA ASN A 178 -6.23 -15.06 13.47
C ASN A 178 -6.31 -13.55 13.72
N TYR A 179 -7.02 -12.82 12.86
CA TYR A 179 -6.90 -11.37 12.75
C TYR A 179 -8.20 -10.56 12.82
N VAL A 180 -9.39 -11.14 12.64
CA VAL A 180 -10.68 -10.41 12.69
C VAL A 180 -11.21 -10.39 14.12
N THR A 181 -11.18 -9.25 14.77
CA THR A 181 -11.56 -9.05 16.19
C THR A 181 -12.68 -8.01 16.39
N ASN A 182 -13.05 -7.26 15.34
CA ASN A 182 -14.14 -6.30 15.38
C ASN A 182 -15.50 -7.03 15.56
N ILE A 183 -16.27 -6.63 16.57
CA ILE A 183 -17.51 -7.33 16.98
C ILE A 183 -18.56 -7.27 15.88
N ASP A 184 -18.80 -6.10 15.29
CA ASP A 184 -19.82 -5.91 14.24
C ASP A 184 -19.53 -6.82 13.04
N MET A 185 -18.26 -6.93 12.63
CA MET A 185 -17.86 -7.86 11.58
C MET A 185 -18.05 -9.33 11.97
N LEU A 186 -17.74 -9.71 13.21
CA LEU A 186 -17.95 -11.09 13.69
C LEU A 186 -19.43 -11.46 13.70
N GLU A 187 -20.29 -10.53 14.12
CA GLU A 187 -21.75 -10.69 14.11
C GLU A 187 -22.28 -10.89 12.69
N GLU A 188 -21.83 -10.09 11.72
CA GLU A 188 -22.22 -10.25 10.32
C GLU A 188 -21.79 -11.61 9.75
N PHE A 189 -20.55 -12.05 10.00
CA PHE A 189 -20.11 -13.38 9.58
C PHE A 189 -20.86 -14.52 10.28
N ALA A 190 -21.31 -14.33 11.53
CA ALA A 190 -22.18 -15.28 12.20
C ALA A 190 -23.57 -15.31 11.54
N TYR A 191 -24.12 -14.14 11.19
CA TYR A 191 -25.41 -13.99 10.52
C TYR A 191 -25.43 -14.67 9.15
N LEU A 192 -24.39 -14.53 8.32
CA LEU A 192 -24.30 -15.16 6.99
C LEU A 192 -24.52 -16.68 6.99
N ARG A 193 -24.19 -17.36 8.10
CA ARG A 193 -24.35 -18.82 8.23
C ARG A 193 -25.78 -19.24 8.59
N THR A 194 -26.61 -18.30 9.03
CA THR A 194 -28.01 -18.54 9.40
C THR A 194 -28.90 -18.74 8.16
N PRO A 195 -30.10 -19.34 8.30
CA PRO A 195 -31.09 -19.37 7.23
C PRO A 195 -31.45 -17.99 6.68
N GLU A 196 -31.55 -16.99 7.55
CA GLU A 196 -31.91 -15.61 7.22
C GLU A 196 -30.77 -14.88 6.48
N GLY A 197 -29.53 -15.16 6.84
CA GLY A 197 -28.32 -14.64 6.19
C GLY A 197 -27.88 -15.39 4.92
N GLY A 198 -28.70 -16.31 4.40
CA GLY A 198 -28.44 -16.97 3.11
C GLY A 198 -27.70 -18.30 3.16
N ARG A 199 -27.41 -18.84 4.35
CA ARG A 199 -26.71 -20.14 4.56
C ARG A 199 -25.37 -20.23 3.83
N ILE A 200 -24.60 -19.15 3.83
CA ILE A 200 -23.31 -19.07 3.17
C ILE A 200 -22.36 -20.13 3.76
N GLN A 201 -21.65 -20.85 2.90
CA GLN A 201 -20.63 -21.82 3.32
C GLN A 201 -19.33 -21.09 3.70
N LEU A 202 -19.09 -20.96 5.01
CA LEU A 202 -17.91 -20.28 5.55
C LEU A 202 -16.83 -21.29 5.97
N GLU A 203 -15.71 -21.31 5.25
CA GLU A 203 -14.52 -22.13 5.53
C GLU A 203 -13.43 -21.25 6.17
N LEU A 204 -13.62 -20.93 7.45
CA LEU A 204 -12.77 -20.00 8.20
C LEU A 204 -11.75 -20.69 9.10
N LEU A 205 -11.91 -22.00 9.33
CA LEU A 205 -11.00 -22.81 10.14
C LEU A 205 -10.04 -23.58 9.22
N PRO A 206 -8.75 -23.65 9.56
CA PRO A 206 -7.79 -24.39 8.77
C PRO A 206 -8.19 -25.87 8.67
N ASN A 207 -7.95 -26.49 7.51
CA ASN A 207 -8.18 -27.92 7.21
C ASN A 207 -9.64 -28.40 7.12
N GLN A 208 -10.66 -27.54 7.07
CA GLN A 208 -12.04 -27.99 6.88
C GLN A 208 -12.31 -28.59 5.49
N GLY A 209 -11.64 -28.10 4.44
CA GLY A 209 -11.83 -28.56 3.06
C GLY A 209 -11.37 -30.00 2.79
N MET A 210 -10.42 -30.54 3.58
CA MET A 210 -9.95 -31.93 3.43
C MET A 210 -10.91 -32.97 4.01
N LEU A 211 -11.69 -32.62 5.03
CA LEU A 211 -12.67 -33.52 5.64
C LEU A 211 -13.94 -33.66 4.80
N ILE A 212 -14.30 -32.64 4.02
CA ILE A 212 -15.53 -32.63 3.22
C ILE A 212 -15.37 -33.42 1.92
N LYS A 213 -14.17 -33.44 1.32
CA LYS A 213 -13.91 -34.16 0.04
C LYS A 213 -13.85 -35.69 0.16
N HIS A 214 -13.64 -36.25 1.36
CA HIS A 214 -13.41 -37.69 1.52
C HIS A 214 -14.59 -38.50 2.08
N HIS A 215 -15.67 -37.89 2.60
CA HIS A 215 -16.70 -38.68 3.28
C HIS A 215 -18.14 -38.32 2.89
N THR A 216 -18.77 -39.28 2.19
CA THR A 216 -20.22 -39.45 2.07
C THR A 216 -20.89 -39.40 3.45
N VAL A 217 -21.80 -38.44 3.62
CA VAL A 217 -22.91 -38.32 4.60
C VAL A 217 -22.84 -39.17 5.88
N THR A 218 -22.66 -38.54 7.04
CA THR A 218 -23.26 -39.02 8.32
C THR A 218 -23.75 -37.85 9.19
N ARG A 219 -24.96 -38.02 9.77
CA ARG A 219 -25.73 -37.01 10.55
C ARG A 219 -25.06 -36.50 11.85
N GLY A 220 -23.83 -36.91 12.16
CA GLY A 220 -23.07 -36.48 13.36
C GLY A 220 -21.97 -35.45 13.10
N ILE A 221 -21.35 -35.48 11.93
CA ILE A 221 -20.18 -34.63 11.59
C ILE A 221 -20.60 -33.17 11.40
N THR A 222 -21.77 -32.94 10.81
CA THR A 222 -22.30 -31.58 10.58
C THR A 222 -22.67 -30.85 11.87
N LYS A 223 -23.00 -31.57 12.95
CA LYS A 223 -23.16 -30.98 14.29
C LYS A 223 -21.80 -30.55 14.86
N GLY A 224 -20.77 -31.38 14.73
CA GLY A 224 -19.39 -31.04 15.14
C GLY A 224 -18.89 -29.77 14.46
N VAL A 225 -19.04 -29.67 13.14
CA VAL A 225 -18.60 -28.49 12.36
C VAL A 225 -19.37 -27.20 12.72
N LYS A 226 -20.63 -27.31 13.16
CA LYS A 226 -21.39 -26.15 13.67
C LYS A 226 -20.93 -25.74 15.06
N GLU A 227 -20.65 -26.71 15.92
CA GLU A 227 -20.18 -26.47 17.28
C GLU A 227 -18.76 -25.90 17.31
N ASP A 228 -17.87 -26.41 16.45
CA ASP A 228 -16.50 -25.90 16.30
C ASP A 228 -16.49 -24.44 15.86
N PHE A 229 -17.38 -24.07 14.94
CA PHE A 229 -17.54 -22.69 14.50
C PHE A 229 -18.07 -21.78 15.61
N ARG A 230 -19.09 -22.23 16.36
CA ARG A 230 -19.65 -21.49 17.50
C ARG A 230 -18.58 -21.23 18.55
N LEU A 231 -17.82 -22.27 18.93
CA LEU A 231 -16.73 -22.16 19.89
C LEU A 231 -15.59 -21.27 19.38
N ALA A 232 -15.26 -21.33 18.08
CA ALA A 232 -14.27 -20.45 17.47
C ALA A 232 -14.73 -18.98 17.50
N MET A 233 -16.00 -18.70 17.18
CA MET A 233 -16.59 -17.36 17.29
C MET A 233 -16.57 -16.84 18.73
N GLU A 234 -16.97 -17.65 19.71
CA GLU A 234 -16.95 -17.24 21.14
C GLU A 234 -15.54 -16.90 21.61
N ARG A 235 -14.55 -17.73 21.24
CA ARG A 235 -13.14 -17.44 21.51
C ARG A 235 -12.71 -16.14 20.83
N GLN A 236 -13.15 -15.90 19.59
CA GLN A 236 -12.78 -14.69 18.87
C GLN A 236 -13.40 -13.43 19.44
N VAL A 237 -14.67 -13.49 19.88
CA VAL A 237 -15.35 -12.39 20.57
C VAL A 237 -14.62 -12.03 21.87
N SER A 238 -14.07 -13.01 22.60
CA SER A 238 -13.26 -12.73 23.80
C SER A 238 -12.00 -11.89 23.53
N ARG A 239 -11.56 -11.79 22.25
CA ARG A 239 -10.41 -11.01 21.80
C ARG A 239 -10.78 -9.59 21.34
N CYS A 240 -12.04 -9.16 21.42
CA CYS A 240 -12.49 -7.84 20.97
C CYS A 240 -11.78 -6.67 21.67
N GLY A 241 -11.23 -6.89 22.87
CA GLY A 241 -10.43 -5.91 23.61
C GLY A 241 -8.94 -5.88 23.24
N GLU A 242 -8.48 -6.73 22.31
CA GLU A 242 -7.08 -6.69 21.85
C GLU A 242 -6.75 -5.35 21.18
N ASN A 243 -5.50 -4.92 21.32
CA ASN A 243 -5.03 -3.74 20.60
C ASN A 243 -5.01 -4.00 19.10
N LEU A 244 -5.93 -3.38 18.36
CA LEU A 244 -6.09 -3.58 16.92
C LEU A 244 -4.79 -3.32 16.14
N LEU A 245 -4.04 -2.26 16.46
CA LEU A 245 -2.77 -1.97 15.78
C LEU A 245 -1.76 -3.12 15.97
N SER A 246 -1.75 -3.78 17.12
CA SER A 246 -0.90 -4.94 17.39
C SER A 246 -1.38 -6.19 16.65
N VAL A 247 -2.69 -6.38 16.49
CA VAL A 247 -3.27 -7.44 15.63
C VAL A 247 -2.86 -7.23 14.18
N LEU A 248 -3.08 -6.03 13.64
CA LEU A 248 -2.76 -5.70 12.25
C LEU A 248 -1.26 -5.69 11.97
N HIS A 249 -0.44 -5.25 12.93
CA HIS A 249 1.01 -5.38 12.81
C HIS A 249 1.44 -6.85 12.70
N ARG A 250 0.89 -7.75 13.54
CA ARG A 250 1.14 -9.20 13.42
C ARG A 250 0.70 -9.74 12.07
N PHE A 251 -0.46 -9.32 11.57
CA PHE A 251 -0.93 -9.68 10.23
C PHE A 251 0.10 -9.29 9.15
N CYS A 252 0.57 -8.04 9.16
CA CYS A 252 1.57 -7.58 8.18
C CYS A 252 2.88 -8.38 8.23
N ILE A 253 3.32 -8.80 9.42
CA ILE A 253 4.59 -9.51 9.59
C ILE A 253 4.46 -11.01 9.27
N ASN A 254 3.41 -11.66 9.77
CA ASN A 254 3.22 -13.11 9.63
C ASN A 254 2.79 -13.48 8.21
N GLU A 255 1.90 -12.70 7.61
CA GLU A 255 1.38 -12.95 6.26
C GLU A 255 2.23 -12.27 5.17
N LYS A 256 3.38 -11.68 5.51
CA LYS A 256 4.19 -10.85 4.60
C LYS A 256 4.46 -11.49 3.24
N ILE A 257 4.74 -12.80 3.22
CA ILE A 257 5.09 -13.53 2.00
C ILE A 257 3.87 -13.61 1.09
N ILE A 258 2.73 -14.02 1.65
CA ILE A 258 1.46 -14.15 0.94
C ILE A 258 0.97 -12.78 0.47
N ILE A 259 1.09 -11.76 1.31
CA ILE A 259 0.75 -10.38 0.96
C ILE A 259 1.57 -9.94 -0.26
N ILE A 260 2.90 -10.06 -0.21
CA ILE A 260 3.77 -9.63 -1.32
C ILE A 260 3.46 -10.39 -2.61
N GLN A 261 3.19 -11.69 -2.54
CA GLN A 261 2.81 -12.50 -3.70
C GLN A 261 1.42 -12.15 -4.25
N SER A 262 0.56 -11.56 -3.43
CA SER A 262 -0.82 -11.22 -3.79
C SER A 262 -0.97 -9.75 -4.23
N LEU A 263 0.03 -8.91 -3.99
CA LEU A 263 0.08 -7.55 -4.51
C LEU A 263 0.30 -7.58 -6.04
N PRO A 264 -0.35 -6.66 -6.79
CA PRO A 264 -0.19 -6.55 -8.24
C PRO A 264 1.19 -6.06 -8.67
#